data_AF-A0A523C3R4-F1
#
_entry.id   AF-A0A523C3R4-F1
#
_cell.length_a   1.000
_cell.length_b   1.000
_cell.length_c   1.000
_cell.angle_alpha   90.00
_cell.angle_beta   90.00
_cell.angle_gamma   90.00
#
_symmetry.space_group_name_H-M   'P 1'
#
loop_
_entity.id
_entity.type
_entity.pdbx_description
1 polymer ?
#
loop_
_entity_poly.entity_id
_entity_poly.type
_entity_poly.pdbx_seq_one_letter_code
_entity_poly.pdbx_strand_id
1 'polypeptide(L)' 'MRLDAPPGVVAGRTFVPVRFLAETLGASVTWGGDSQRVVGTLP' A
#
# COMPACT_ATOMS: atom_id res chain seq x y z
N MET A 1 -7.82 1.03 -11.16
CA MET A 1 -6.93 1.19 -9.99
C MET A 1 -6.16 2.49 -10.17
N ARG A 2 -6.46 3.50 -9.36
CA ARG A 2 -5.84 4.82 -9.45
C ARG A 2 -4.78 4.89 -8.36
N LEU A 3 -3.57 5.32 -8.70
CA LEU A 3 -2.52 5.53 -7.70
C LEU A 3 -2.90 6.75 -6.86
N ASP A 4 -3.08 6.56 -5.56
CA ASP A 4 -3.37 7.65 -4.61
C ASP A 4 -2.23 8.66 -4.52
N ALA A 5 -1.01 8.22 -4.83
CA ALA A 5 0.18 9.07 -4.96
C ALA A 5 1.11 8.52 -6.05
N PRO A 6 1.80 9.40 -6.81
CA PRO A 6 2.79 8.96 -7.79
C PRO A 6 3.98 8.29 -7.08
N PRO A 7 4.61 7.27 -7.70
CA PRO A 7 5.86 6.72 -7.19
C PRO A 7 6.96 7.79 -7.23
N GLY A 8 7.80 7.83 -6.20
CA GLY A 8 8.91 8.79 -6.09
C GLY A 8 10.24 8.06 -5.93
N VAL A 9 11.32 8.61 -6.50
CA VAL A 9 12.68 8.10 -6.29
C VAL A 9 13.38 8.99 -5.27
N VAL A 10 13.81 8.40 -4.15
CA VAL A 10 14.56 9.09 -3.10
C VAL A 10 15.84 8.31 -2.82
N ALA A 11 17.00 8.97 -2.96
CA ALA A 11 18.31 8.38 -2.73
C ALA A 11 18.54 7.03 -3.46
N GLY A 12 18.09 6.92 -4.71
CA GLY A 12 18.22 5.71 -5.53
C GLY A 12 17.25 4.58 -5.16
N ARG A 13 16.29 4.82 -4.26
CA ARG A 13 15.22 3.88 -3.90
C ARG A 13 13.89 4.38 -4.42
N THR A 14 13.11 3.51 -5.06
CA THR A 14 11.76 3.83 -5.52
C THR A 14 10.76 3.56 -4.40
N PHE A 15 10.08 4.60 -3.97
CA PHE A 15 8.98 4.55 -3.02
C PHE A 15 7.66 4.47 -3.78
N VAL A 16 6.91 3.42 -3.51
CA VAL A 16 5.62 3.12 -4.15
C VAL A 16 4.56 3.03 -3.06
N PRO A 17 3.32 3.51 -3.29
CA PRO A 17 2.23 3.35 -2.33
C PRO A 17 2.03 1.88 -1.94
N VAL A 18 2.11 1.59 -0.64
CA VAL A 18 2.00 0.22 -0.10
C VAL A 18 0.66 -0.44 -0.45
N ARG A 19 -0.43 0.35 -0.50
CA ARG A 19 -1.76 -0.12 -0.90
C ARG A 19 -1.77 -0.66 -2.32
N PHE A 20 -1.10 0.03 -3.24
CA PHE A 20 -1.00 -0.41 -4.62
C PHE A 20 -0.30 -1.77 -4.72
N LEU A 21 0.85 -1.91 -4.06
CA LEU A 21 1.59 -3.17 -4.05
C LEU A 21 0.78 -4.32 -3.44
N ALA A 22 0.17 -4.08 -2.27
CA ALA A 22 -0.64 -5.08 -1.58
C ALA A 22 -1.83 -5.56 -2.43
N GLU A 23 -2.60 -4.64 -3.03
CA GLU A 23 -3.72 -4.99 -3.91
C GLU A 23 -3.26 -5.70 -5.20
N THR A 24 -2.13 -5.30 -5.81
CA THR A 24 -1.58 -6.01 -6.98
C THR A 24 -1.13 -7.44 -6.66
N LEU A 25 -0.73 -7.70 -5.41
CA LEU A 25 -0.35 -9.02 -4.93
C LEU A 25 -1.56 -9.84 -4.43
N GLY A 26 -2.78 -9.32 -4.56
CA GLY A 26 -4.01 -9.98 -4.13
C GLY A 26 -4.34 -9.81 -2.64
N ALA A 27 -3.59 -8.99 -1.91
CA ALA A 27 -3.90 -8.66 -0.52
C ALA A 27 -4.98 -7.57 -0.45
N SER A 28 -6.01 -7.81 0.35
CA SER A 28 -7.00 -6.78 0.68
C SER A 28 -6.49 -5.94 1.85
N VAL A 29 -6.26 -4.64 1.62
CA VAL A 29 -5.78 -3.70 2.65
C VAL A 29 -6.95 -2.97 3.29
N THR A 30 -7.24 -3.30 4.56
CA THR A 30 -8.27 -2.61 5.33
C THR A 30 -7.61 -1.72 6.38
N TRP A 31 -8.04 -0.45 6.43
CA TRP A 31 -7.54 0.50 7.44
C TRP A 31 -8.40 0.45 8.70
N GLY A 32 -7.80 0.01 9.82
CA GLY A 32 -8.43 0.07 11.13
C GLY A 32 -8.20 1.43 11.77
N GLY A 33 -9.11 2.39 11.50
CA GLY A 33 -9.00 3.78 11.94
C GLY A 33 -8.82 3.98 13.44
N ASP A 34 -9.37 3.09 14.27
CA ASP A 34 -9.32 3.21 15.74
C ASP A 34 -7.97 2.81 16.36
N SER A 35 -7.08 2.16 15.61
CA SER A 35 -5.80 1.66 16.13
C SER A 35 -4.58 2.11 15.32
N GLN A 36 -4.77 2.92 14.27
CA GLN A 36 -3.74 3.20 13.27
C GLN A 36 -3.06 1.92 12.74
N ARG A 37 -3.82 0.82 12.59
CA ARG A 37 -3.30 -0.49 12.17
C ARG A 37 -3.73 -0.83 10.74
N VAL A 38 -2.75 -1.22 9.93
CA VAL A 38 -2.98 -1.78 8.59
C VAL A 38 -3.10 -3.30 8.75
N VAL A 39 -4.27 -3.86 8.41
CA VAL A 39 -4.48 -5.32 8.37
C VAL A 39 -4.58 -5.73 6.91
N GLY A 40 -3.66 -6.58 6.47
CA GLY A 40 -3.66 -7.19 5.14
C GLY A 40 -3.83 -8.70 5.26
N THR A 41 -4.89 -9.24 4.67
CA THR A 41 -5.12 -10.69 4.61
C THR A 41 -4.78 -11.18 3.20
N LEU A 42 -3.92 -12.21 3.13
CA LEU A 42 -3.60 -12.98 1.92
C LEU A 42 -4.28 -14.36 2.06
N PRO A 43 -4.80 -14.95 0.97
CA PRO A 43 -5.27 -16.35 0.97
C PRO A 43 -4.13 -17.34 1.22
#